data_AF-A0A0F9SBG4-F1
#
_entry.id   AF-A0A0F9SBG4-F1
#
_cell.length_a   1.000
_cell.length_b   1.000
_cell.length_c   1.000
_cell.angle_alpha   90.00
_cell.angle_beta   90.00
_cell.angle_gamma   90.00
#
_symmetry.space_group_name_H-M   'P 1'
#
loop_
_entity.id
_entity.type
_entity.pdbx_description
1 polymer ?
#
loop_
_entity_poly.entity_id
_entity_poly.type
_entity_poly.pdbx_seq_one_letter_code
_entity_poly.pdbx_strand_id
1 'polypeptide(L)' 'MTNKNCQKHKKSVIYTYNDINYCPECLDKLFKAIYKAKNNPP' A
#
# COMPACT_ATOMS: atom_id res chain seq x y z
N MET A 1 20.24 6.31 -9.58
CA MET A 1 19.44 6.27 -8.34
C MET A 1 17.99 6.03 -8.72
N THR A 2 17.48 4.82 -8.55
CA THR A 2 16.08 4.51 -8.90
C THR A 2 15.20 5.08 -7.79
N ASN A 3 14.49 6.17 -8.09
CA ASN A 3 13.50 6.78 -7.20
C ASN A 3 12.40 5.76 -6.90
N LYS A 4 12.57 4.98 -5.82
CA LYS A 4 11.54 4.09 -5.27
C LYS A 4 10.51 4.98 -4.55
N ASN A 5 9.74 5.71 -5.35
CA ASN A 5 8.65 6.52 -4.88
C ASN A 5 7.34 5.81 -5.26
N CYS A 6 6.41 5.76 -4.33
CA CYS A 6 5.09 5.23 -4.58
C CYS A 6 4.44 6.03 -5.70
N GLN A 7 3.95 5.33 -6.73
CA GLN A 7 3.40 5.96 -7.93
C GLN A 7 2.22 6.90 -7.63
N LYS A 8 1.47 6.63 -6.55
CA LYS A 8 0.33 7.48 -6.13
C LYS A 8 0.74 8.71 -5.33
N HIS A 9 1.57 8.54 -4.31
CA HIS A 9 1.83 9.60 -3.34
C HIS A 9 3.19 10.27 -3.53
N LYS A 10 4.01 9.80 -4.48
CA LYS A 10 5.41 10.22 -4.69
C LYS A 10 6.28 10.21 -3.42
N LYS A 11 5.85 9.45 -2.39
CA LYS A 11 6.56 9.23 -1.12
C LYS A 11 7.46 8.00 -1.21
N SER A 12 8.44 7.89 -0.31
CA SER A 12 9.30 6.71 -0.22
C SER A 12 8.50 5.42 -0.10
N VAL A 13 8.87 4.43 -0.91
CA VAL A 13 8.33 3.08 -0.86
C VAL A 13 8.94 2.36 0.34
N ILE A 14 8.07 1.75 1.15
CA ILE A 14 8.50 0.92 2.29
C ILE A 14 8.27 -0.56 2.03
N TYR A 15 7.42 -0.90 1.05
CA TYR A 15 7.04 -2.27 0.77
C TYR A 15 6.70 -2.42 -0.72
N THR A 16 7.14 -3.51 -1.33
CA THR A 16 6.82 -3.84 -2.72
C THR A 16 6.23 -5.23 -2.76
N TYR A 17 5.04 -5.37 -3.35
CA TYR A 17 4.35 -6.66 -3.48
C TYR A 17 3.73 -6.78 -4.85
N ASN A 18 3.97 -7.90 -5.52
CA ASN A 18 3.47 -8.17 -6.86
C ASN A 18 3.77 -7.04 -7.86
N ASP A 19 5.02 -6.55 -7.86
CA ASP A 19 5.49 -5.40 -8.65
C ASP A 19 4.88 -4.03 -8.28
N ILE A 20 3.99 -3.98 -7.29
CA ILE A 20 3.36 -2.74 -6.82
C ILE A 20 4.16 -2.16 -5.66
N ASN A 21 4.52 -0.89 -5.80
CA ASN A 21 5.30 -0.12 -4.83
C ASN A 21 4.39 0.65 -3.85
N TYR A 22 4.37 0.22 -2.59
CA TYR A 22 3.56 0.77 -1.51
C TYR A 22 4.36 1.73 -0.63
N CYS A 23 3.87 2.97 -0.51
CA CYS A 23 4.25 3.86 0.58
C CYS A 23 3.45 3.52 1.86
N PRO A 24 3.82 4.07 3.03
CA PRO A 24 3.12 3.80 4.29
C PRO A 24 1.60 4.00 4.21
N GLU A 25 1.13 5.06 3.55
CA GLU A 25 -0.30 5.35 3.41
C GLU A 25 -1.02 4.40 2.45
N CYS A 26 -0.36 3.99 1.36
CA CYS A 26 -0.93 2.99 0.45
C CYS A 26 -1.09 1.65 1.16
N LEU A 27 -0.10 1.28 1.97
CA LEU A 27 -0.11 0.05 2.74
C LEU A 27 -1.19 0.08 3.82
N ASP A 28 -1.30 1.17 4.57
CA ASP A 28 -2.31 1.36 5.62
C ASP A 28 -3.74 1.24 5.07
N LYS A 29 -4.04 1.91 3.95
CA LYS A 29 -5.34 1.80 3.28
C LYS A 29 -5.65 0.36 2.85
N LEU A 30 -4.65 -0.37 2.37
CA LEU A 30 -4.81 -1.77 1.97
C LEU A 30 -5.15 -2.64 3.17
N PHE A 31 -4.39 -2.53 4.26
CA PHE A 31 -4.66 -3.27 5.50
C PHE A 31 -6.02 -2.91 6.09
N LYS A 32 -6.41 -1.63 6.06
CA LYS A 32 -7.72 -1.19 6.54
C LYS A 32 -8.86 -1.78 5.70
N ALA A 33 -8.70 -1.88 4.39
CA ALA A 33 -9.67 -2.54 3.51
C ALA A 33 -9.78 -4.04 3.80
N ILE A 34 -8.66 -4.74 3.97
CA ILE A 34 -8.61 -6.16 4.33
C ILE A 34 -9.27 -6.38 5.70
N TYR A 35 -8.92 -5.56 6.69
CA TYR A 35 -9.50 -5.62 8.02
C TYR A 35 -11.02 -5.39 7.98
N LYS A 36 -11.48 -4.41 7.21
CA LYS A 36 -12.91 -4.15 7.04
C LYS A 36 -13.63 -5.34 6.40
N ALA A 37 -13.06 -5.92 5.34
CA ALA A 37 -13.63 -7.11 4.68
C ALA A 37 -13.67 -8.33 5.61
N LYS A 38 -12.66 -8.50 6.47
CA LYS A 38 -12.63 -9.59 7.45
C LYS A 38 -13.65 -9.42 8.58
N ASN A 39 -13.96 -8.19 8.97
CA ASN A 39 -14.92 -7.88 10.05
C ASN A 39 -16.37 -7.66 9.57
N ASN A 40 -16.57 -7.41 8.28
CA ASN A 40 -17.89 -7.36 7.63
C ASN A 40 -17.85 -8.27 6.39
N PRO A 41 -17.87 -9.60 6.57
CA PRO A 41 -18.03 -10.50 5.46
C PRO A 41 -19.41 -10.28 4.80
N PRO A 42 -19.51 -10.38 3.47
CA PRO A 42 -20.77 -10.23 2.73
C PRO A 42 -21.78 -11.34 3.06
#